data_AF-A0A938RH14-F1
#
_entry.id   AF-A0A938RH14-F1
#
_cell.length_a   1.000
_cell.length_b   1.000
_cell.length_c   1.000
_cell.angle_alpha   90.00
_cell.angle_beta   90.00
_cell.angle_gamma   90.00
#
_symmetry.space_group_name_H-M   'P 1'
#
loop_
_entity.id
_entity.type
_entity.pdbx_description
1 polymer ?
#
loop_
_entity_poly.entity_id
_entity_poly.type
_entity_poly.pdbx_seq_one_letter_code
_entity_poly.pdbx_strand_id
1 'polypeptide(L)'
;MFKKKFETYKSIMDSEGEQKAWDTLMEGYPERQKKNMGPFIDNNTLADGFTKAIPAYKMLGMDMAVIDISNNDMDAVLEIQRVCPVLAMAKEYGFAKPCNVICEMDVQATKKAFDGMRGGIIAAIADGDCVCIFKYERGKK
;
A
#
# COMPACT_ATOMS: atom_id res chain seq x y z
N MET A 1 6.08 3.81 13.29
CA MET A 1 5.40 4.51 12.18
C MET A 1 3.91 4.20 12.14
N PHE A 2 3.52 2.92 12.04
CA PHE A 2 2.10 2.51 11.95
C PHE A 2 1.23 2.98 13.13
N LYS A 3 1.66 2.75 14.36
CA LYS A 3 0.93 3.16 15.58
C LYS A 3 0.50 4.64 15.54
N LYS A 4 1.45 5.54 15.28
CA LYS A 4 1.18 6.99 15.16
C LYS A 4 0.16 7.31 14.06
N LYS A 5 0.20 6.59 12.94
CA LYS A 5 -0.75 6.78 11.83
C LYS A 5 -2.17 6.39 12.26
N PHE A 6 -2.33 5.25 12.94
CA PHE A 6 -3.62 4.84 13.52
C PHE A 6 -4.11 5.82 14.59
N GLU A 7 -3.25 6.23 15.53
CA GLU A 7 -3.57 7.24 16.56
C GLU A 7 -4.08 8.54 15.94
N THR A 8 -3.36 9.06 14.94
CA THR A 8 -3.70 10.32 14.28
C THR A 8 -5.01 10.18 13.51
N TYR A 9 -5.18 9.10 12.74
CA TYR A 9 -6.42 8.86 11.99
C TYR A 9 -7.62 8.77 12.93
N LYS A 10 -7.50 7.97 14.01
CA LYS A 10 -8.56 7.79 15.01
C LYS A 10 -8.92 9.09 15.70
N SER A 11 -7.91 9.87 16.11
CA SER A 11 -8.12 11.16 16.77
C SER A 11 -8.91 12.14 15.90
N ILE A 12 -8.56 12.27 14.61
CA ILE A 12 -9.26 13.17 13.69
C ILE A 12 -10.63 12.63 13.33
N MET A 13 -10.75 11.31 13.16
CA MET A 13 -12.03 10.67 12.85
C MET A 13 -13.05 10.92 13.96
N ASP A 14 -12.63 10.81 15.22
CA ASP A 14 -13.51 11.02 16.38
C ASP A 14 -13.93 12.49 16.56
N SER A 15 -13.11 13.45 16.11
CA SER A 15 -13.40 14.88 16.24
C SER A 15 -14.10 15.50 15.02
N GLU A 16 -13.71 15.08 13.81
CA GLU A 16 -14.08 15.75 12.56
C GLU A 16 -14.61 14.80 11.47
N GLY A 17 -14.65 13.49 11.76
CA GLY A 17 -15.19 12.48 10.85
C GLY A 17 -14.15 11.81 9.95
N GLU A 18 -14.55 10.67 9.37
CA GLU A 18 -13.68 9.77 8.60
C GLU A 18 -13.06 10.42 7.38
N GLN A 19 -13.86 11.17 6.61
CA GLN A 19 -13.38 11.84 5.39
C GLN A 19 -12.28 12.86 5.72
N LYS A 20 -12.44 13.62 6.81
CA LYS A 20 -11.43 14.60 7.25
C LYS A 20 -10.13 13.92 7.69
N ALA A 21 -10.24 12.82 8.44
CA ALA A 21 -9.08 12.01 8.82
C ALA A 21 -8.34 11.46 7.60
N TRP A 22 -9.09 10.98 6.61
CA TRP A 22 -8.55 10.49 5.35
C TRP A 22 -7.80 11.58 4.59
N ASP A 23 -8.45 12.71 4.33
CA ASP A 23 -7.87 13.82 3.57
C ASP A 23 -6.62 14.37 4.25
N THR A 24 -6.66 14.51 5.57
CA THR A 24 -5.52 14.99 6.36
C THR A 24 -4.32 14.06 6.25
N LEU A 25 -4.52 12.74 6.35
CA LEU A 25 -3.41 11.80 6.20
C LEU A 25 -2.93 11.65 4.75
N MET A 26 -3.80 11.88 3.78
CA MET A 26 -3.47 11.88 2.36
C MET A 26 -2.69 13.13 1.92
N GLU A 27 -2.70 14.20 2.69
CA GLU A 27 -1.95 15.42 2.40
C GLU A 27 -0.43 15.14 2.33
N GLY A 28 0.17 15.48 1.19
CA GLY A 28 1.58 15.24 0.90
C GLY A 28 1.96 13.75 0.76
N TYR A 29 1.00 12.83 0.84
CA TYR A 29 1.28 11.39 0.77
C TYR A 29 1.71 10.96 -0.63
N PRO A 30 1.01 11.33 -1.72
CA PRO A 30 1.47 10.97 -3.07
C PRO A 30 2.92 11.38 -3.35
N GLU A 31 3.36 12.55 -2.88
CA GLU A 31 4.71 13.06 -3.05
C GLU A 31 5.74 12.22 -2.28
N ARG A 32 5.41 11.84 -1.03
CA ARG A 32 6.22 10.90 -0.24
C ARG A 32 6.29 9.53 -0.91
N GLN A 33 5.17 9.06 -1.45
CA GLN A 33 5.08 7.78 -2.15
C GLN A 33 5.94 7.79 -3.40
N LYS A 34 5.86 8.86 -4.20
CA LYS A 34 6.71 9.07 -5.38
C LYS A 34 8.19 9.07 -5.02
N LYS A 35 8.56 9.79 -3.96
CA LYS A 35 9.96 9.87 -3.49
C LYS A 35 10.50 8.51 -3.04
N ASN A 36 9.67 7.70 -2.38
CA ASN A 36 10.09 6.42 -1.83
C ASN A 36 10.08 5.30 -2.88
N MET A 37 9.08 5.25 -3.76
CA MET A 37 8.95 4.20 -4.77
C MET A 37 9.67 4.53 -6.08
N GLY A 38 9.71 5.81 -6.48
CA GLY A 38 10.22 6.26 -7.78
C GLY A 38 11.62 5.73 -8.12
N PRO A 39 12.60 5.80 -7.20
CA PRO A 39 13.95 5.24 -7.44
C PRO A 39 13.96 3.76 -7.82
N PHE A 40 12.95 2.98 -7.41
CA PHE A 40 12.85 1.56 -7.73
C PHE A 40 12.12 1.29 -9.04
N ILE A 41 11.11 2.10 -9.40
CA ILE A 41 10.19 1.78 -10.50
C ILE A 41 10.28 2.70 -11.71
N ASP A 42 10.91 3.88 -11.64
CA ASP A 42 10.85 4.84 -12.75
C ASP A 42 11.60 4.35 -13.99
N ASN A 43 12.68 3.60 -13.81
CA ASN A 43 13.56 3.08 -14.87
C ASN A 43 13.71 1.53 -14.81
N ASN A 44 12.78 0.84 -14.16
CA ASN A 44 12.75 -0.62 -14.11
C ASN A 44 11.30 -1.10 -14.34
N THR A 45 11.11 -2.39 -14.58
CA THR A 45 9.78 -3.00 -14.49
C THR A 45 9.23 -2.87 -13.07
N LEU A 46 7.91 -2.93 -12.91
CA LEU A 46 7.30 -2.95 -11.59
C LEU A 46 7.75 -4.17 -10.79
N ALA A 47 7.85 -5.34 -11.43
CA ALA A 47 8.32 -6.56 -10.79
C ALA A 47 9.74 -6.39 -10.21
N ASP A 48 10.67 -5.82 -10.97
CA ASP A 48 12.03 -5.57 -10.49
C ASP A 48 12.06 -4.55 -9.34
N GLY A 49 11.32 -3.46 -9.48
CA GLY A 49 11.27 -2.40 -8.46
C GLY A 49 10.69 -2.90 -7.14
N PHE A 50 9.58 -3.64 -7.20
CA PHE A 50 8.94 -4.22 -6.02
C PHE A 50 9.83 -5.30 -5.38
N THR A 51 10.49 -6.13 -6.19
CA THR A 51 11.43 -7.14 -5.69
C THR A 51 12.59 -6.50 -4.91
N LYS A 52 13.13 -5.38 -5.39
CA LYS A 52 14.19 -4.63 -4.70
C LYS A 52 13.74 -4.06 -3.35
N ALA A 53 12.45 -3.84 -3.14
CA ALA A 53 11.91 -3.33 -1.88
C ALA A 53 11.70 -4.41 -0.81
N ILE A 54 11.66 -5.70 -1.17
CA ILE A 54 11.39 -6.82 -0.24
C ILE A 54 12.27 -6.78 1.02
N PRO A 55 13.60 -6.54 0.97
CA PRO A 55 14.42 -6.52 2.19
C PRO A 55 14.00 -5.42 3.18
N ALA A 56 13.56 -4.25 2.68
CA ALA A 56 13.10 -3.15 3.52
C ALA A 56 11.80 -3.52 4.25
N TYR A 57 10.85 -4.13 3.55
CA TYR A 57 9.60 -4.59 4.14
C TYR A 57 9.79 -5.77 5.11
N LYS A 58 10.77 -6.65 4.86
CA LYS A 58 11.13 -7.72 5.78
C LYS A 58 11.58 -7.18 7.14
N MET A 59 12.32 -6.07 7.17
CA MET A 59 12.68 -5.39 8.43
C MET A 59 11.46 -4.82 9.19
N LEU A 60 10.35 -4.58 8.50
CA LEU A 60 9.08 -4.14 9.09
C LEU A 60 8.17 -5.31 9.52
N GLY A 61 8.66 -6.55 9.43
CA GLY A 61 7.91 -7.75 9.80
C GLY A 61 6.94 -8.25 8.74
N MET A 62 7.09 -7.82 7.49
CA MET A 62 6.31 -8.33 6.36
C MET A 62 7.05 -9.49 5.69
N ASP A 63 6.29 -10.50 5.24
CA ASP A 63 6.79 -11.53 4.32
C ASP A 63 6.09 -11.34 2.98
N MET A 64 6.86 -11.10 1.93
CA MET A 64 6.37 -10.68 0.62
C MET A 64 6.97 -11.52 -0.50
N ALA A 65 6.15 -11.81 -1.51
CA ALA A 65 6.57 -12.34 -2.80
C ALA A 65 6.06 -11.42 -3.90
N VAL A 66 6.82 -11.34 -4.99
CA VAL A 66 6.50 -10.50 -6.15
C VAL A 66 6.42 -11.40 -7.37
N ILE A 67 5.34 -11.27 -8.13
CA ILE A 67 5.10 -12.03 -9.36
C ILE A 67 4.94 -11.04 -10.50
N ASP A 68 5.79 -11.15 -11.51
CA ASP A 68 5.61 -10.43 -12.77
C ASP A 68 4.43 -11.02 -13.54
N ILE A 69 3.47 -10.16 -13.89
CA ILE A 69 2.30 -10.52 -14.70
C ILE A 69 2.21 -9.65 -15.97
N SER A 70 3.32 -9.00 -16.36
CA SER A 70 3.41 -8.13 -17.53
C SER A 70 3.07 -8.88 -18.81
N ASN A 71 2.09 -8.36 -19.56
CA ASN A 71 1.67 -8.86 -20.86
C ASN A 71 0.94 -7.75 -21.63
N ASN A 72 0.64 -7.95 -22.93
CA ASN A 72 -0.21 -7.05 -23.72
C ASN A 72 0.17 -5.55 -23.59
N ASP A 73 1.46 -5.24 -23.77
CA ASP A 73 2.03 -3.89 -23.63
C ASP A 73 1.85 -3.20 -22.26
N MET A 74 1.56 -3.98 -21.23
CA MET A 74 1.48 -3.53 -19.83
C MET A 74 2.68 -4.04 -19.02
N ASP A 75 3.22 -3.15 -18.18
CA ASP A 75 4.12 -3.45 -17.08
C ASP A 75 3.25 -3.64 -15.83
N ALA A 76 3.18 -4.88 -15.31
CA ALA A 76 2.22 -5.24 -14.28
C ALA A 76 2.80 -6.25 -13.28
N VAL A 77 2.41 -6.10 -12.02
CA VAL A 77 2.95 -6.86 -10.90
C VAL A 77 1.85 -7.28 -9.94
N LEU A 78 2.01 -8.48 -9.37
CA LEU A 78 1.34 -8.88 -8.14
C LEU A 78 2.32 -8.86 -6.97
N GLU A 79 1.94 -8.14 -5.92
CA GLU A 79 2.59 -8.19 -4.62
C GLU A 79 1.75 -9.10 -3.71
N ILE A 80 2.34 -10.18 -3.21
CA ILE A 80 1.69 -11.16 -2.34
C ILE A 80 2.31 -11.07 -0.96
N GLN A 81 1.55 -10.62 0.02
CA GLN A 81 2.00 -10.47 1.40
C GLN A 81 1.39 -11.56 2.29
N ARG A 82 2.24 -12.40 2.88
CA ARG A 82 1.82 -13.53 3.74
C ARG A 82 1.62 -13.14 5.20
N VAL A 83 2.29 -12.08 5.65
CA VAL A 83 2.24 -11.61 7.04
C VAL A 83 1.88 -10.13 7.07
N CYS A 84 0.78 -9.79 7.75
CA CYS A 84 0.37 -8.42 8.01
C CYS A 84 0.83 -7.99 9.43
N PRO A 85 1.86 -7.13 9.57
CA PRO A 85 2.40 -6.76 10.88
C PRO A 85 1.47 -5.86 11.70
N VAL A 86 0.41 -5.34 11.08
CA VAL A 86 -0.53 -4.39 11.69
C VAL A 86 -1.95 -4.96 11.81
N LEU A 87 -2.15 -6.25 11.55
CA LEU A 87 -3.48 -6.87 11.60
C LEU A 87 -4.15 -6.71 12.96
N ALA A 88 -3.41 -7.00 14.04
CA ALA A 88 -3.93 -6.88 15.40
C ALA A 88 -4.09 -5.41 15.84
N MET A 89 -3.29 -4.49 15.28
CA MET A 89 -3.25 -3.08 15.68
C MET A 89 -4.57 -2.37 15.41
N ALA A 90 -5.28 -2.72 14.34
CA ALA A 90 -6.59 -2.12 14.02
C ALA A 90 -7.58 -2.22 15.19
N LYS A 91 -7.56 -3.34 15.91
CA LYS A 91 -8.47 -3.60 17.05
C LYS A 91 -8.21 -2.65 18.22
N GLU A 92 -6.95 -2.26 18.46
CA GLU A 92 -6.59 -1.32 19.54
C GLU A 92 -7.24 0.06 19.34
N TYR A 93 -7.56 0.43 18.10
CA TYR A 93 -8.17 1.72 17.74
C TYR A 93 -9.64 1.60 17.33
N GLY A 94 -10.24 0.41 17.50
CA GLY A 94 -11.65 0.15 17.17
C GLY A 94 -11.95 0.05 15.67
N PHE A 95 -10.94 -0.20 14.83
CA PHE A 95 -11.15 -0.42 13.39
C PHE A 95 -11.41 -1.90 13.10
N ALA A 96 -12.33 -2.17 12.16
CA ALA A 96 -12.60 -3.53 11.70
C ALA A 96 -11.38 -4.15 11.00
N LYS A 97 -10.68 -3.36 10.18
CA LYS A 97 -9.47 -3.77 9.47
C LYS A 97 -8.43 -2.66 9.39
N PRO A 98 -7.13 -3.00 9.32
CA PRO A 98 -6.06 -2.01 9.18
C PRO A 98 -6.00 -1.39 7.77
N CYS A 99 -6.63 -2.02 6.77
CA CYS A 99 -6.45 -1.72 5.36
C CYS A 99 -6.83 -0.27 5.00
N ASN A 100 -7.92 0.25 5.55
CA ASN A 100 -8.40 1.61 5.30
C ASN A 100 -7.35 2.66 5.69
N VAL A 101 -6.59 2.42 6.76
CA VAL A 101 -5.59 3.38 7.26
C VAL A 101 -4.24 3.17 6.59
N ILE A 102 -3.92 1.96 6.13
CA ILE A 102 -2.61 1.60 5.58
C ILE A 102 -2.69 1.40 4.07
N CYS A 103 -3.11 0.21 3.66
CA CYS A 103 -2.96 -0.27 2.29
C CYS A 103 -3.80 0.50 1.27
N GLU A 104 -5.03 0.88 1.63
CA GLU A 104 -5.91 1.64 0.75
C GLU A 104 -5.34 3.04 0.48
N MET A 105 -4.80 3.69 1.51
CA MET A 105 -4.08 4.95 1.36
C MET A 105 -2.82 4.79 0.51
N ASP A 106 -2.03 3.74 0.72
CA ASP A 106 -0.83 3.48 -0.09
C ASP A 106 -1.17 3.28 -1.57
N VAL A 107 -2.21 2.49 -1.87
CA VAL A 107 -2.71 2.28 -3.24
C VAL A 107 -3.16 3.61 -3.86
N GLN A 108 -3.96 4.41 -3.14
CA GLN A 108 -4.46 5.69 -3.65
C GLN A 108 -3.34 6.72 -3.82
N ALA A 109 -2.39 6.77 -2.88
CA ALA A 109 -1.21 7.62 -2.98
C ALA A 109 -0.36 7.24 -4.20
N THR A 110 -0.17 5.94 -4.44
CA THR A 110 0.59 5.42 -5.58
C THR A 110 -0.06 5.79 -6.90
N LYS A 111 -1.38 5.62 -7.03
CA LYS A 111 -2.13 6.04 -8.22
C LYS A 111 -2.02 7.54 -8.49
N LYS A 112 -2.01 8.38 -7.45
CA LYS A 112 -1.82 9.84 -7.58
C LYS A 112 -0.37 10.22 -7.88
N ALA A 113 0.60 9.44 -7.40
CA ALA A 113 2.03 9.71 -7.51
C ALA A 113 2.62 9.44 -8.90
N PHE A 114 2.10 8.40 -9.57
CA PHE A 114 2.62 7.89 -10.84
C PHE A 114 1.55 7.96 -11.91
N ASP A 115 1.78 8.80 -12.93
CA ASP A 115 0.83 8.96 -14.03
C ASP A 115 0.64 7.65 -14.80
N GLY A 116 -0.61 7.37 -15.19
CA GLY A 116 -1.00 6.11 -15.82
C GLY A 116 -0.95 4.86 -14.93
N MET A 117 -0.56 4.97 -13.65
CA MET A 117 -0.55 3.85 -12.72
C MET A 117 -1.95 3.49 -12.25
N ARG A 118 -2.29 2.20 -12.35
CA ARG A 118 -3.47 1.61 -11.74
C ARG A 118 -3.03 0.68 -10.62
N GLY A 119 -3.79 0.65 -9.54
CA GLY A 119 -3.49 -0.15 -8.37
C GLY A 119 -4.76 -0.59 -7.64
N GLY A 120 -4.71 -1.73 -6.97
CA GLY A 120 -5.83 -2.26 -6.20
C GLY A 120 -5.45 -3.39 -5.25
N ILE A 121 -6.33 -3.65 -4.29
CA ILE A 121 -6.28 -4.78 -3.38
C ILE A 121 -7.21 -5.86 -3.93
N ILE A 122 -6.69 -7.05 -4.21
CA ILE A 122 -7.45 -8.19 -4.75
C ILE A 122 -7.95 -9.09 -3.62
N ALA A 123 -7.08 -9.35 -2.64
CA ALA A 123 -7.35 -10.21 -1.50
C ALA A 123 -6.72 -9.59 -0.26
N ALA A 124 -7.26 -9.87 0.92
CA ALA A 124 -6.77 -9.32 2.17
C ALA A 124 -6.91 -10.30 3.33
N ILE A 125 -5.82 -10.49 4.08
CA ILE A 125 -5.84 -11.27 5.33
C ILE A 125 -6.89 -10.73 6.31
N ALA A 126 -7.10 -9.41 6.34
CA ALA A 126 -8.09 -8.78 7.21
C ALA A 126 -9.55 -9.13 6.84
N ASP A 127 -9.78 -9.56 5.60
CA ASP A 127 -11.09 -10.01 5.11
C ASP A 127 -11.22 -11.56 5.18
N GLY A 128 -10.23 -12.26 5.76
CA GLY A 128 -10.25 -13.71 5.99
C GLY A 128 -9.44 -14.53 4.97
N ASP A 129 -8.79 -13.90 4.00
CA ASP A 129 -7.93 -14.60 3.04
C ASP A 129 -6.62 -15.10 3.66
N CYS A 130 -5.97 -16.06 2.99
CA CYS A 130 -4.65 -16.57 3.40
C CYS A 130 -3.52 -15.54 3.23
N VAL A 131 -3.66 -14.61 2.29
CA VAL A 131 -2.63 -13.62 1.91
C VAL A 131 -3.29 -12.32 1.49
N CYS A 132 -2.58 -11.20 1.61
CA CYS A 132 -2.96 -9.99 0.90
C CYS A 132 -2.37 -10.04 -0.51
N ILE A 133 -3.15 -9.64 -1.51
CA ILE A 133 -2.67 -9.53 -2.89
C ILE A 133 -2.94 -8.12 -3.38
N PHE A 134 -1.90 -7.42 -3.79
CA PHE A 134 -1.99 -6.12 -4.45
C PHE A 134 -1.61 -6.29 -5.91
N LYS A 135 -2.35 -5.62 -6.79
CA LYS A 135 -2.01 -5.54 -8.21
C LYS A 135 -1.71 -4.09 -8.55
N TYR A 136 -0.59 -3.89 -9.24
CA TYR A 136 -0.26 -2.61 -9.87
C TYR A 136 0.04 -2.82 -11.35
N GLU A 137 -0.35 -1.87 -12.20
CA GLU A 137 -0.06 -1.91 -13.62
C GLU A 137 0.04 -0.51 -14.21
N ARG A 138 0.85 -0.38 -15.26
CA ARG A 138 1.00 0.82 -16.10
C ARG A 138 1.33 0.40 -17.53
N GLY A 139 1.23 1.32 -18.48
CA GLY A 139 1.78 1.08 -19.83
C GLY A 139 3.29 0.84 -19.76
N LYS A 140 3.82 -0.07 -20.59
CA LYS A 140 5.27 -0.24 -20.72
C LYS A 140 5.90 1.07 -21.20
N LYS A 141 7.10 1.38 -20.68
CA LYS A 141 7.94 2.47 -21.15
C LYS A 141 8.92 1.96 -22.21
#